data_AF-C6BJ31-F1
#
_entry.id   AF-C6BJ31-F1
#
_cell.length_a   1.000
_cell.length_b   1.000
_cell.length_c   1.000
_cell.angle_alpha   90.00
_cell.angle_beta   90.00
_cell.angle_gamma   90.00
#
_symmetry.space_group_name_H-M   'P 1'
#
loop_
_entity.id
_entity.type
_entity.pdbx_description
1 polymer ?
#
loop_
_entity_poly.entity_id
_entity_poly.type
_entity_poly.pdbx_seq_one_letter_code
_entity_poly.pdbx_strand_id
1 'polypeptide(L)'
;MMIKALVNMVLMRDMMKKDRKYSVPFYIDECNMVDEINLKGLAQTALSLGFVPVLASTMAVAVTQTLYYVQWAKDGRAVIEPKNRVRRRELQGDDLEAA
;
A
#
# COMPACT_ATOMS: atom_id res chain seq x y z
N MET A 1 14.36 -2.18 -6.89
CA MET A 1 13.04 -1.53 -7.02
C MET A 1 12.93 -0.23 -6.20
N MET A 2 13.21 -0.28 -4.90
CA MET A 2 13.09 0.83 -3.94
C MET A 2 13.66 2.18 -4.38
N ILE A 3 14.95 2.23 -4.74
CA ILE A 3 15.61 3.50 -5.14
C ILE A 3 14.88 4.14 -6.32
N LYS A 4 14.47 3.34 -7.31
CA LYS A 4 13.74 3.83 -8.48
C LYS A 4 12.37 4.42 -8.10
N ALA A 5 11.65 3.75 -7.19
CA ALA A 5 10.36 4.25 -6.70
C ALA A 5 10.53 5.59 -5.96
N LEU A 6 11.54 5.69 -5.08
CA LEU A 6 11.82 6.90 -4.33
C LEU A 6 12.19 8.08 -5.25
N VAL A 7 13.14 7.86 -6.17
CA VAL A 7 13.56 8.89 -7.13
C VAL A 7 12.36 9.35 -7.97
N ASN A 8 11.53 8.43 -8.44
CA ASN A 8 10.35 8.77 -9.23
C ASN A 8 9.36 9.64 -8.42
N MET A 9 9.05 9.25 -7.18
CA MET A 9 8.15 10.04 -6.33
C MET A 9 8.68 11.46 -6.06
N VAL A 10 9.98 11.61 -5.82
CA VAL A 10 10.60 12.93 -5.60
C VAL A 10 10.50 13.80 -6.85
N LEU A 11 10.86 13.26 -8.01
CA LEU A 11 10.80 13.98 -9.29
C LEU A 11 9.35 14.35 -9.64
N MET A 12 8.42 13.40 -9.55
CA MET A 12 7.00 13.66 -9.76
C MET A 12 6.48 14.73 -8.81
N ARG A 13 6.87 14.68 -7.53
CA ARG A 13 6.47 15.69 -6.54
C ARG A 13 6.90 17.08 -6.96
N ASP A 14 8.12 17.25 -7.45
CA ASP A 14 8.63 18.56 -7.88
C ASP A 14 7.97 19.07 -9.16
N MET A 15 7.49 18.17 -10.02
CA MET A 15 6.73 18.52 -11.22
C MET A 15 5.24 18.83 -10.94
N MET A 16 4.72 18.43 -9.77
CA MET A 16 3.32 18.66 -9.40
C MET A 16 3.09 20.06 -8.80
N LYS A 17 1.87 20.58 -8.98
CA LYS A 17 1.43 21.81 -8.31
C LYS A 17 1.46 21.64 -6.79
N LYS A 18 2.01 22.64 -6.09
CA LYS A 18 2.17 22.64 -4.62
C LYS A 18 0.83 22.73 -3.88
N ASP A 19 -0.17 23.38 -4.47
CA ASP A 19 -1.50 23.66 -3.92
C ASP A 19 -2.58 22.63 -4.34
N ARG A 20 -2.15 21.44 -4.77
CA ARG A 20 -3.08 20.40 -5.23
C ARG A 20 -4.06 19.98 -4.11
N LYS A 21 -5.33 19.78 -4.48
CA LYS A 21 -6.39 19.28 -3.58
C LYS A 21 -6.69 17.79 -3.77
N TYR A 22 -5.74 17.04 -4.34
CA TYR A 22 -5.88 15.62 -4.62
C TYR A 22 -4.58 14.88 -4.28
N SER A 23 -4.73 13.60 -3.96
CA SER A 23 -3.60 12.69 -3.76
C SER A 23 -3.43 11.80 -4.98
N VAL A 24 -2.19 11.43 -5.29
CA VAL A 24 -1.86 10.60 -6.46
C VAL A 24 -1.57 9.17 -6.01
N PRO A 25 -2.30 8.15 -6.51
CA PRO A 25 -1.95 6.76 -6.26
C PRO A 25 -0.56 6.43 -6.80
N PHE A 26 0.26 5.73 -6.01
CA PHE A 26 1.56 5.22 -6.43
C PHE A 26 1.59 3.70 -6.23
N TYR A 27 1.55 2.97 -7.34
CA TYR A 27 1.48 1.51 -7.33
C TYR A 27 2.87 0.90 -7.12
N ILE A 28 2.97 -0.01 -6.16
CA ILE A 28 4.17 -0.79 -5.90
C ILE A 28 3.78 -2.25 -6.12
N ASP A 29 4.19 -2.78 -7.27
CA ASP A 29 3.96 -4.17 -7.63
C ASP A 29 4.98 -5.09 -6.96
N GLU A 30 4.61 -6.36 -6.81
CA GLU A 30 5.43 -7.42 -6.21
C GLU A 30 6.09 -6.97 -4.89
N CYS A 31 5.35 -6.27 -4.03
CA CYS A 31 5.94 -5.63 -2.85
C CYS A 31 6.48 -6.65 -1.83
N ASN A 32 6.05 -7.91 -1.91
CA ASN A 32 6.62 -9.05 -1.17
C ASN A 32 8.10 -9.30 -1.47
N MET A 33 8.67 -8.72 -2.54
CA MET A 33 10.10 -8.80 -2.85
C MET A 33 10.96 -7.79 -2.07
N VAL A 34 10.33 -6.91 -1.29
CA VAL A 34 11.00 -5.92 -0.43
C VAL A 34 10.80 -6.33 1.03
N ASP A 35 11.85 -6.24 1.84
CA ASP A 35 11.73 -6.46 3.27
C ASP A 35 10.76 -5.45 3.92
N GLU A 36 10.13 -5.88 5.00
CA GLU A 36 9.05 -5.13 5.64
C GLU A 36 9.48 -3.74 6.13
N ILE A 37 10.71 -3.62 6.66
CA ILE A 37 11.24 -2.35 7.18
C ILE A 37 11.37 -1.33 6.06
N ASN A 38 12.00 -1.73 4.95
CA ASN A 38 12.17 -0.86 3.79
C ASN A 38 10.82 -0.54 3.15
N LEU A 39 9.94 -1.52 2.99
CA LEU A 39 8.61 -1.29 2.41
C LEU A 39 7.77 -0.33 3.26
N LYS A 40 7.84 -0.44 4.59
CA LYS A 40 7.23 0.50 5.52
C LYS A 40 7.80 1.92 5.37
N GLY A 41 9.12 2.05 5.29
CA GLY A 41 9.79 3.32 5.05
C GLY A 41 9.38 3.96 3.70
N LEU A 42 9.27 3.15 2.64
CA LEU A 42 8.80 3.62 1.33
C LEU A 42 7.36 4.10 1.39
N ALA A 43 6.46 3.32 2.01
CA ALA A 43 5.05 3.67 2.14
C ALA A 43 4.86 4.98 2.93
N GLN A 44 5.60 5.15 4.04
CA GLN A 44 5.58 6.38 4.83
C GLN A 44 6.09 7.59 4.03
N THR A 45 7.15 7.39 3.25
CA THR A 45 7.72 8.44 2.39
C THR A 45 6.77 8.81 1.25
N ALA A 46 6.09 7.84 0.65
CA ALA A 46 5.06 8.09 -0.36
C ALA A 46 3.95 9.00 0.21
N LEU A 47 3.47 8.68 1.41
CA LEU A 47 2.46 9.47 2.10
C LEU A 47 2.95 10.89 2.41
N SER A 48 4.20 11.07 2.88
CA SER A 48 4.74 12.40 3.19
C SER A 48 4.95 13.28 1.95
N LEU A 49 5.19 12.67 0.79
CA LEU A 49 5.25 13.35 -0.52
C LEU A 49 3.85 13.61 -1.12
N GLY A 50 2.78 13.20 -0.42
CA GLY A 50 1.38 13.38 -0.80
C GLY A 50 0.89 12.40 -1.87
N PHE A 51 1.53 11.23 -1.97
CA PHE A 51 1.03 10.09 -2.73
C PHE A 51 0.21 9.16 -1.83
N VAL A 52 -0.58 8.27 -2.45
CA VAL A 52 -1.26 7.16 -1.78
C VAL A 52 -0.60 5.87 -2.26
N PRO A 53 0.24 5.21 -1.44
CA PRO A 53 0.86 3.96 -1.85
C PRO A 53 -0.22 2.87 -1.98
N VAL A 54 -0.24 2.20 -3.13
CA VAL A 54 -1.11 1.05 -3.42
C VAL A 54 -0.20 -0.15 -3.64
N LEU A 55 -0.24 -1.10 -2.71
CA LEU A 55 0.66 -2.25 -2.72
C LEU A 55 -0.04 -3.44 -3.38
N ALA A 56 0.62 -4.07 -4.34
CA ALA A 56 0.21 -5.36 -4.88
C ALA A 56 1.21 -6.42 -4.43
N SER A 57 0.68 -7.57 -4.01
CA SER A 57 1.46 -8.66 -3.44
C SER A 57 0.72 -9.97 -3.64
N THR A 58 1.48 -11.04 -3.90
CA THR A 58 0.99 -12.42 -3.89
C THR A 58 0.95 -13.02 -2.48
N MET A 59 1.55 -12.34 -1.50
CA MET A 59 1.62 -12.73 -0.11
C MET A 59 1.03 -11.67 0.82
N ALA A 60 0.65 -12.06 2.04
CA ALA A 60 0.25 -11.10 3.06
C ALA A 60 1.44 -10.21 3.46
N VAL A 61 1.20 -8.89 3.53
CA VAL A 61 2.23 -7.89 3.89
C VAL A 61 1.71 -7.01 5.02
N ALA A 62 2.43 -6.98 6.14
CA ALA A 62 2.04 -6.29 7.37
C ALA A 62 2.38 -4.78 7.38
N VAL A 63 2.46 -4.15 6.21
CA VAL A 63 2.78 -2.71 6.09
C VAL A 63 1.51 -1.84 6.03
N THR A 64 0.38 -2.41 5.60
CA THR A 64 -0.86 -1.65 5.38
C THR A 64 -1.93 -1.97 6.43
N GLN A 65 -2.78 -0.98 6.72
CA GLN A 65 -3.94 -1.16 7.60
C GLN A 65 -5.17 -1.69 6.84
N THR A 66 -5.24 -1.46 5.53
CA THR A 66 -6.39 -1.86 4.70
C THR A 66 -5.89 -2.78 3.61
N LEU A 67 -6.41 -4.00 3.61
CA LEU A 67 -6.15 -5.01 2.59
C LEU A 67 -7.41 -5.21 1.75
N TYR A 68 -7.22 -5.48 0.47
CA TYR A 68 -8.28 -5.93 -0.42
C TYR A 68 -7.89 -7.29 -0.98
N TYR A 69 -8.71 -8.30 -0.73
CA TYR A 69 -8.52 -9.61 -1.35
C TYR A 69 -9.12 -9.60 -2.75
N VAL A 70 -8.29 -9.95 -3.73
CA VAL A 70 -8.71 -10.10 -5.12
C VAL A 70 -9.54 -11.37 -5.25
N GLN A 71 -10.73 -11.23 -5.83
CA GLN A 71 -11.58 -12.36 -6.21
C GLN A 71 -11.52 -12.55 -7.73
N TRP A 72 -11.78 -13.76 -8.18
CA TRP A 72 -11.87 -14.08 -9.60
C TRP A 72 -13.34 -14.22 -9.99
N ALA A 73 -13.77 -13.43 -10.97
CA ALA A 73 -15.07 -13.60 -11.59
C ALA A 73 -15.12 -14.89 -12.41
N LYS A 74 -16.33 -15.37 -12.73
CA LYS A 74 -16.54 -16.58 -13.53
C LYS A 74 -15.91 -16.51 -14.93
N ASP A 75 -15.71 -15.30 -15.44
CA ASP A 75 -15.07 -15.04 -16.74
C ASP A 75 -13.55 -14.83 -16.64
N GLY A 76 -12.95 -15.08 -15.47
CA GLY A 76 -11.50 -15.01 -15.26
C GLY A 76 -10.96 -13.61 -14.97
N ARG A 77 -11.81 -12.59 -14.80
CA ARG A 77 -11.36 -11.24 -14.41
C ARG A 77 -11.04 -11.15 -12.92
N ALA A 78 -10.00 -10.40 -12.59
CA ALA A 78 -9.71 -9.99 -11.22
C ALA A 78 -10.71 -8.91 -10.78
N VAL A 79 -11.32 -9.10 -9.61
CA VAL A 79 -12.34 -8.23 -9.05
C VAL A 79 -11.93 -7.80 -7.64
N ILE A 80 -11.92 -6.49 -7.42
CA ILE A 80 -11.70 -5.85 -6.11
C ILE A 80 -12.96 -5.07 -5.75
N GLU A 81 -13.61 -5.45 -4.67
CA GLU A 81 -14.84 -4.81 -4.19
C GLU A 81 -14.71 -4.35 -2.73
N PRO A 82 -15.45 -3.29 -2.33
CA PRO A 82 -15.45 -2.81 -0.95
C PRO A 82 -15.81 -3.89 0.09
N LYS A 83 -16.63 -4.87 -0.28
CA LYS A 83 -17.02 -5.99 0.60
C LYS A 83 -15.86 -6.95 0.91
N ASN A 84 -14.82 -6.95 0.06
CA ASN A 84 -13.61 -7.78 0.23
C ASN A 84 -12.51 -7.05 1.02
N ARG A 85 -12.83 -5.88 1.58
CA ARG A 85 -11.91 -5.07 2.36
C ARG A 85 -11.75 -5.64 3.76
N VAL A 86 -10.51 -5.94 4.14
CA VAL A 86 -10.14 -6.30 5.51
C VAL A 86 -9.34 -5.14 6.11
N ARG A 87 -9.72 -4.71 7.31
CA ARG A 87 -8.91 -3.78 8.09
C ARG A 87 -8.12 -4.56 9.12
N ARG A 88 -6.81 -4.47 9.05
CA ARG A 88 -5.91 -4.99 10.08
C ARG A 88 -6.07 -4.12 11.32
N ARG A 89 -6.21 -4.78 12.47
CA ARG A 89 -6.11 -4.18 13.80
C ARG A 89 -4.83 -4.69 14.44
N GLU A 90 -4.07 -3.81 15.08
CA GLU A 90 -3.01 -4.26 15.99
C GLU A 90 -3.67 -4.74 17.27
N LEU A 91 -3.43 -6.00 17.64
CA LEU A 91 -3.88 -6.54 18.94
C LEU A 91 -3.06 -5.83 20.02
N GLN A 92 -3.74 -5.25 21.01
CA GLN A 92 -3.08 -4.74 22.22
C GLN A 92 -3.09 -5.81 23.32
N GLY A 93 -2.30 -5.62 24.38
CA GLY A 93 -1.98 -6.63 25.40
C GLY A 93 -3.16 -7.50 25.85
N ASP A 94 -4.30 -6.89 26.17
CA ASP A 94 -5.49 -7.61 26.65
C ASP A 94 -6.16 -8.49 25.56
N ASP A 95 -5.99 -8.14 24.27
CA ASP A 95 -6.52 -8.91 23.14
C ASP A 95 -5.65 -10.15 22.82
N LEU A 96 -4.38 -10.18 23.26
CA LEU A 96 -3.46 -11.31 23.04
C LEU A 96 -3.69 -12.45 24.03
N GLU A 97 -4.20 -12.16 25.22
CA GLU A 97 -4.53 -13.18 26.23
C GLU A 97 -5.86 -13.90 25.94
N ALA A 98 -6.69 -13.34 25.06
CA ALA A 98 -8.04 -13.83 24.73
C ALA A 98 -8.15 -14.57 23.38
N ALA A 99 -7.05 -14.66 22.61
CA ALA A 99 -6.99 -15.26 21.26
C ALA A 99 -6.35 -16.65 21.26
#